data_AF-A0AAW1DND5-F1
#
_entry.id   AF-A0AAW1DND5-F1
#
_cell.length_a   1.000
_cell.length_b   1.000
_cell.length_c   1.000
_cell.angle_alpha   90.00
_cell.angle_beta   90.00
_cell.angle_gamma   90.00
#
_symmetry.space_group_name_H-M   'P 1'
#
loop_
_entity.id
_entity.type
_entity.pdbx_description
1 polymer ?
#
loop_
_entity_poly.entity_id
_entity_poly.type
_entity_poly.pdbx_seq_one_letter_code
_entity_poly.pdbx_strand_id
1 'polypeptide(L)'
;MDPPARNSMWRFGFPTPVNYNDNELFCGGYAVQWEQNQGKCGVCGDAYSVSEPRPHEAGGQYAKGIIGRRYAMGQEVDVEVELTANHWGRFEMFLCPNNNPKYEATQSCFDRYPLYVSGTREVRFLIPTETKKKAIFRYKVRLPPYVTCSQCVLQWTYYTGNMWGVCANGTEAVGCGRPETFRNCADISIVTSTAGLPPFFIDVLNPFALYFRDARVPSKISQLVIRYI
;
A
#
# COMPACT_ATOMS: atom_id res chain seq x y z
N MET A 1 -1.04 4.42 -4.24
CA MET A 1 -0.37 5.09 -5.38
C MET A 1 1.07 5.43 -5.06
N ASP A 2 1.37 6.01 -3.89
CA ASP A 2 2.75 6.21 -3.43
C ASP A 2 2.89 5.79 -1.94
N PRO A 3 3.82 4.89 -1.56
CA PRO A 3 4.57 4.01 -2.47
C PRO A 3 3.62 3.19 -3.37
N PRO A 4 4.06 2.81 -4.60
CA PRO A 4 3.22 2.04 -5.51
C PRO A 4 3.01 0.64 -4.94
N ALA A 5 1.74 0.26 -4.75
CA ALA A 5 1.36 -1.08 -4.32
C ALA A 5 1.51 -2.09 -5.47
N ARG A 6 1.72 -3.38 -5.15
CA ARG A 6 2.02 -4.48 -6.08
C ARG A 6 1.08 -4.53 -7.30
N ASN A 7 -0.22 -4.37 -7.07
CA ASN A 7 -1.30 -4.28 -8.05
C ASN A 7 -1.26 -3.04 -8.95
N SER A 8 -0.71 -1.92 -8.47
CA SER A 8 -0.67 -0.65 -9.20
C SER A 8 0.70 -0.32 -9.79
N MET A 9 1.73 -1.15 -9.56
CA MET A 9 3.09 -0.90 -10.05
C MET A 9 3.14 -0.71 -11.57
N TRP A 10 2.30 -1.41 -12.32
CA TRP A 10 2.24 -1.27 -13.79
C TRP A 10 1.87 0.16 -14.25
N ARG A 11 1.06 0.90 -13.45
CA ARG A 11 0.69 2.31 -13.76
C ARG A 11 1.89 3.25 -13.75
N PHE A 12 2.95 2.86 -13.03
CA PHE A 12 4.21 3.60 -12.94
C PHE A 12 5.29 2.99 -13.83
N GLY A 13 4.91 2.05 -14.70
CA GLY A 13 5.74 1.38 -15.69
C GLY A 13 6.85 0.49 -15.10
N PHE A 14 6.65 -0.04 -13.90
CA PHE A 14 7.45 -1.16 -13.43
C PHE A 14 7.15 -2.42 -14.29
N PRO A 15 8.11 -3.35 -14.42
CA PRO A 15 7.92 -4.58 -15.19
C PRO A 15 7.08 -5.61 -14.41
N THR A 16 5.82 -5.25 -14.11
CA THR A 16 4.83 -6.09 -13.43
C THR A 16 3.64 -6.34 -14.35
N PRO A 17 2.93 -7.48 -14.20
CA PRO A 17 1.69 -7.71 -14.95
C PRO A 17 0.68 -6.57 -14.74
N VAL A 18 -0.03 -6.22 -15.81
CA VAL A 18 -1.08 -5.19 -15.77
C VAL A 18 -2.27 -5.72 -14.97
N ASN A 19 -2.76 -4.93 -14.02
CA ASN A 19 -4.00 -5.18 -13.30
C ASN A 19 -4.94 -3.97 -13.49
N TYR A 20 -5.90 -4.08 -14.39
CA TYR A 20 -6.87 -3.00 -14.66
C TYR A 20 -7.84 -2.76 -13.49
N ASN A 21 -8.00 -3.76 -12.61
CA ASN A 21 -8.83 -3.72 -11.41
C ASN A 21 -7.96 -3.54 -10.16
N ASP A 22 -6.87 -2.78 -10.25
CA ASP A 22 -6.00 -2.53 -9.12
C ASP A 22 -6.67 -1.73 -8.00
N ASN A 23 -7.81 -1.09 -8.25
CA ASN A 23 -8.65 -0.51 -7.20
C ASN A 23 -9.58 -1.52 -6.49
N GLU A 24 -9.54 -2.80 -6.83
CA GLU A 24 -10.44 -3.86 -6.33
C GLU A 24 -9.67 -4.90 -5.49
N LEU A 25 -8.83 -4.47 -4.55
CA LEU A 25 -8.29 -5.36 -3.51
C LEU A 25 -9.06 -5.21 -2.20
N PHE A 26 -10.23 -5.81 -2.19
CA PHE A 26 -11.35 -5.64 -1.26
C PHE A 26 -11.69 -6.93 -0.50
N CYS A 27 -10.69 -7.78 -0.27
CA CYS A 27 -10.83 -9.05 0.45
C CYS A 27 -11.85 -10.03 -0.19
N GLY A 28 -12.12 -9.88 -1.49
CA GLY A 28 -13.15 -10.63 -2.23
C GLY A 28 -14.56 -10.04 -2.16
N GLY A 29 -14.72 -8.88 -1.53
CA GLY A 29 -16.01 -8.22 -1.29
C GLY A 29 -16.59 -8.51 0.09
N TYR A 30 -17.49 -7.64 0.54
CA TYR A 30 -18.05 -7.67 1.90
C TYR A 30 -18.57 -9.06 2.33
N ALA A 31 -19.46 -9.67 1.52
CA ALA A 31 -20.08 -10.94 1.87
C ALA A 31 -19.07 -12.09 1.91
N VAL A 32 -18.08 -12.09 1.00
CA VAL A 32 -17.01 -13.09 0.97
C VAL A 32 -16.12 -12.94 2.21
N GLN A 33 -15.73 -11.72 2.57
CA GLN A 33 -14.92 -11.47 3.76
C GLN A 33 -15.67 -11.88 5.03
N TRP A 34 -16.85 -11.33 5.28
CA TRP A 34 -17.51 -11.43 6.59
C TRP A 34 -18.33 -12.70 6.78
N GLU A 35 -19.08 -13.12 5.76
CA GLU A 35 -20.02 -14.23 5.90
C GLU A 35 -19.37 -15.58 5.54
N GLN A 36 -18.52 -15.61 4.51
CA GLN A 36 -17.84 -16.85 4.09
C GLN A 36 -16.51 -17.06 4.80
N ASN A 37 -15.68 -16.02 4.86
CA ASN A 37 -14.33 -16.08 5.41
C ASN A 37 -14.24 -15.64 6.88
N GLN A 38 -15.37 -15.42 7.56
CA GLN A 38 -15.42 -15.09 8.99
C GLN A 38 -14.60 -13.84 9.35
N GLY A 39 -14.64 -12.82 8.50
CA GLY A 39 -13.90 -11.57 8.64
C GLY A 39 -12.45 -11.62 8.14
N LYS A 40 -11.94 -12.80 7.75
CA LYS A 40 -10.56 -12.96 7.30
C LYS A 40 -10.35 -12.38 5.90
N CYS A 41 -9.16 -11.84 5.71
CA CYS A 41 -8.68 -11.27 4.45
C CYS A 41 -7.24 -11.76 4.21
N GLY A 42 -6.84 -11.90 2.94
CA GLY A 42 -5.44 -12.13 2.59
C GLY A 42 -4.53 -11.00 3.11
N VAL A 43 -3.25 -11.30 3.27
CA VAL A 43 -2.27 -10.34 3.81
C VAL A 43 -2.18 -9.10 2.93
N CYS A 44 -2.39 -9.25 1.62
CA CYS A 44 -2.30 -8.17 0.65
C CYS A 44 -3.63 -7.87 -0.06
N GLY A 45 -4.77 -8.19 0.56
CA GLY A 45 -6.11 -7.78 0.11
C GLY A 45 -6.84 -8.74 -0.82
N ASP A 46 -6.21 -9.84 -1.20
CA ASP A 46 -6.87 -10.96 -1.86
C ASP A 46 -7.94 -11.58 -0.93
N ALA A 47 -8.93 -12.25 -1.53
CA ALA A 47 -9.91 -13.01 -0.75
C ALA A 47 -9.21 -14.14 0.01
N TYR A 48 -9.56 -14.34 1.28
CA TYR A 48 -8.87 -15.30 2.14
C TYR A 48 -8.95 -16.75 1.62
N SER A 49 -10.05 -17.10 0.97
CA SER A 49 -10.32 -18.41 0.37
C SER A 49 -9.51 -18.71 -0.91
N VAL A 50 -8.84 -17.72 -1.51
CA VAL A 50 -7.93 -17.95 -2.64
C VAL A 50 -6.73 -18.77 -2.16
N SER A 51 -6.34 -19.78 -2.94
CA SER A 51 -5.21 -20.67 -2.65
C SER A 51 -3.90 -19.90 -2.59
N GLU A 52 -3.02 -20.29 -1.67
CA GLU A 52 -1.69 -19.72 -1.56
C GLU A 52 -0.72 -20.28 -2.62
N PRO A 53 0.23 -19.48 -3.12
CA PRO A 53 0.39 -18.04 -2.86
C PRO A 53 -0.71 -17.23 -3.55
N ARG A 54 -1.37 -16.34 -2.81
CA ARG A 54 -2.41 -15.48 -3.37
C ARG A 54 -1.78 -14.49 -4.37
N PRO A 55 -2.51 -13.97 -5.36
CA PRO A 55 -1.94 -13.15 -6.43
C PRO A 55 -1.06 -11.99 -5.96
N HIS A 56 -1.37 -11.35 -4.83
CA HIS A 56 -0.63 -10.20 -4.31
C HIS A 56 0.30 -10.53 -3.14
N GLU A 57 0.44 -11.80 -2.79
CA GLU A 57 1.37 -12.34 -1.77
C GLU A 57 2.62 -12.94 -2.44
N ALA A 58 3.70 -13.11 -1.68
CA ALA A 58 5.02 -13.56 -2.16
C ALA A 58 4.91 -14.87 -2.96
N GLY A 59 5.51 -14.88 -4.15
CA GLY A 59 5.37 -15.96 -5.12
C GLY A 59 4.15 -15.84 -6.04
N GLY A 60 3.22 -14.93 -5.73
CA GLY A 60 2.05 -14.62 -6.53
C GLY A 60 2.33 -13.86 -7.82
N GLN A 61 1.27 -13.61 -8.58
CA GLN A 61 1.33 -12.95 -9.88
C GLN A 61 1.89 -11.52 -9.80
N TYR A 62 1.52 -10.74 -8.77
CA TYR A 62 1.88 -9.32 -8.64
C TYR A 62 3.00 -9.06 -7.63
N ALA A 63 3.28 -10.00 -6.73
CA ALA A 63 4.39 -9.89 -5.76
C ALA A 63 5.73 -10.29 -6.38
N LYS A 64 6.29 -9.41 -7.22
CA LYS A 64 7.57 -9.66 -7.91
C LYS A 64 8.83 -9.31 -7.10
N GLY A 65 8.66 -8.85 -5.86
CA GLY A 65 9.79 -8.41 -5.00
C GLY A 65 10.48 -7.13 -5.50
N ILE A 66 9.80 -6.36 -6.35
CA ILE A 66 10.32 -5.14 -6.95
C ILE A 66 10.15 -3.99 -5.95
N ILE A 67 11.26 -3.39 -5.54
CA ILE A 67 11.27 -2.28 -4.57
C ILE A 67 10.69 -1.00 -5.20
N GLY A 68 9.46 -0.60 -4.90
CA GLY A 68 8.83 0.59 -5.46
C GLY A 68 9.41 1.92 -4.97
N ARG A 69 9.95 1.95 -3.74
CA ARG A 69 10.55 3.14 -3.11
C ARG A 69 11.68 2.79 -2.16
N ARG A 70 12.59 3.75 -1.97
CA ARG A 70 13.66 3.70 -0.97
C ARG A 70 13.52 4.86 0.00
N TYR A 71 13.70 4.59 1.29
CA TYR A 71 13.62 5.58 2.34
C TYR A 71 14.75 5.43 3.34
N ALA A 72 15.01 6.47 4.12
CA ALA A 72 15.86 6.37 5.30
C ALA A 72 15.03 5.92 6.52
N MET A 73 15.65 5.19 7.45
CA MET A 73 15.01 4.85 8.73
C MET A 73 14.58 6.12 9.48
N GLY A 74 13.41 6.08 10.13
CA GLY A 74 12.86 7.24 10.85
C GLY A 74 12.30 8.36 9.98
N GLN A 75 12.39 8.26 8.65
CA GLN A 75 11.93 9.30 7.72
C GLN A 75 10.41 9.47 7.76
N GLU A 76 9.94 10.70 7.58
CA GLU A 76 8.55 10.97 7.21
C GLU A 76 8.35 10.73 5.71
N VAL A 77 7.44 9.83 5.37
CA VAL A 77 7.18 9.42 4.00
C VAL A 77 5.84 9.98 3.53
N ASP A 78 5.83 10.56 2.33
CA ASP A 78 4.60 10.95 1.65
C ASP A 78 3.84 9.71 1.19
N VAL A 79 2.55 9.70 1.48
CA VAL A 79 1.59 8.66 1.09
C VAL A 79 0.56 9.27 0.17
N GLU A 80 0.33 8.61 -0.96
CA GLU A 80 -0.73 8.98 -1.91
C GLU A 80 -1.68 7.80 -2.11
N VAL A 81 -2.96 8.03 -1.80
CA VAL A 81 -4.07 7.07 -1.98
C VAL A 81 -5.06 7.68 -2.96
N GLU A 82 -5.33 6.99 -4.06
CA GLU A 82 -6.42 7.33 -4.98
C GLU A 82 -7.60 6.43 -4.67
N LEU A 83 -8.74 7.02 -4.28
CA LEU A 83 -10.01 6.30 -4.19
C LEU A 83 -10.86 6.62 -5.42
N THR A 84 -11.16 5.59 -6.20
CA THR A 84 -12.12 5.67 -7.32
C THR A 84 -13.56 5.77 -6.83
N ALA A 85 -13.85 5.16 -5.67
CA ALA A 85 -15.08 5.32 -4.90
C ALA A 85 -14.73 5.51 -3.41
N ASN A 86 -15.07 6.68 -2.88
CA ASN A 86 -14.84 7.07 -1.49
C ASN A 86 -16.07 6.71 -0.65
N HIS A 87 -15.86 5.78 0.28
CA HIS A 87 -16.85 5.27 1.22
C HIS A 87 -16.65 5.79 2.65
N TRP A 88 -15.86 6.87 2.81
CA TRP A 88 -15.43 7.44 4.10
C TRP A 88 -14.79 6.39 5.01
N GLY A 89 -14.58 6.69 6.29
CA GLY A 89 -13.92 5.78 7.22
C GLY A 89 -12.46 6.18 7.43
N ARG A 90 -11.53 5.22 7.36
CA ARG A 90 -10.14 5.47 7.74
C ARG A 90 -9.11 4.60 7.02
N PHE A 91 -7.90 5.13 6.88
CA PHE A 91 -6.73 4.38 6.47
C PHE A 91 -5.85 4.06 7.67
N GLU A 92 -5.23 2.88 7.65
CA GLU A 92 -4.20 2.46 8.59
C GLU A 92 -3.04 1.86 7.79
N MET A 93 -1.80 2.13 8.23
CA MET A 93 -0.60 1.65 7.57
C MET A 93 0.34 0.97 8.55
N PHE A 94 0.89 -0.15 8.13
CA PHE A 94 1.81 -0.98 8.92
C PHE A 94 3.02 -1.38 8.07
N LEU A 95 4.10 -1.72 8.74
CA LEU A 95 5.34 -2.15 8.13
C LEU A 95 5.70 -3.57 8.56
N CYS A 96 6.26 -4.36 7.65
CA CYS A 96 6.94 -5.61 8.00
C CYS A 96 8.36 -5.61 7.41
N PRO A 97 9.41 -5.68 8.25
CA PRO A 97 10.79 -5.87 7.81
C PRO A 97 11.05 -7.27 7.23
N ASN A 98 10.60 -7.51 6.00
CA ASN A 98 10.62 -8.81 5.33
C ASN A 98 11.81 -8.96 4.37
N ASN A 99 13.01 -9.19 4.88
CA ASN A 99 14.27 -9.17 4.09
C ASN A 99 14.42 -10.25 2.99
N ASN A 100 13.34 -10.94 2.62
CA ASN A 100 13.34 -11.92 1.54
C ASN A 100 11.99 -11.92 0.79
N PRO A 101 11.98 -11.49 -0.50
CA PRO A 101 10.75 -11.38 -1.29
C PRO A 101 10.09 -12.71 -1.64
N LYS A 102 10.73 -13.85 -1.33
CA LYS A 102 10.15 -15.20 -1.52
C LYS A 102 9.32 -15.67 -0.32
N TYR A 103 9.42 -15.01 0.82
CA TYR A 103 8.63 -15.32 2.00
C TYR A 103 7.58 -14.25 2.20
N GLU A 104 6.34 -14.66 2.46
CA GLU A 104 5.24 -13.72 2.67
C GLU A 104 5.33 -13.09 4.06
N ALA A 105 5.06 -11.78 4.12
CA ALA A 105 4.95 -11.08 5.38
C ALA A 105 3.74 -11.60 6.15
N THR A 106 3.82 -11.69 7.48
CA THR A 106 2.67 -12.16 8.28
C THR A 106 1.95 -10.99 8.92
N GLN A 107 0.65 -11.15 9.22
CA GLN A 107 -0.09 -10.13 9.98
C GLN A 107 0.60 -9.80 11.31
N SER A 108 1.12 -10.83 12.01
CA SER A 108 1.89 -10.66 13.25
C SER A 108 3.17 -9.82 13.10
N CYS A 109 3.74 -9.74 11.89
CA CYS A 109 4.85 -8.85 11.60
C CYS A 109 4.37 -7.40 11.49
N PHE A 110 3.31 -7.16 10.73
CA PHE A 110 2.70 -5.84 10.56
C PHE A 110 2.25 -5.23 11.90
N ASP A 111 1.59 -6.04 12.73
CA ASP A 111 1.03 -5.60 14.02
C ASP A 111 2.12 -5.09 14.99
N ARG A 112 3.39 -5.46 14.76
CA ARG A 112 4.54 -4.98 15.56
C ARG A 112 5.08 -3.61 15.12
N TYR A 113 4.76 -3.14 13.91
CA TYR A 113 5.28 -1.89 13.37
C TYR A 113 4.18 -1.02 12.73
N PRO A 114 3.26 -0.47 13.55
CA PRO A 114 2.32 0.53 13.07
C PRO A 114 3.04 1.80 12.62
N LEU A 115 2.54 2.42 11.55
CA LEU A 115 3.03 3.70 11.06
C LEU A 115 2.09 4.81 11.50
N TYR A 116 2.63 5.77 12.25
CA TYR A 116 1.85 6.89 12.77
C TYR A 116 1.75 8.02 11.74
N VAL A 117 0.57 8.63 11.64
CA VAL A 117 0.35 9.84 10.84
C VAL A 117 1.21 10.96 11.41
N SER A 118 2.03 11.57 10.56
CA SER A 118 2.97 12.65 10.93
C SER A 118 2.22 13.80 11.63
N GLY A 119 2.85 14.35 12.68
CA GLY A 119 2.24 15.38 13.52
C GLY A 119 1.19 14.87 14.53
N THR A 120 0.88 13.58 14.54
CA THR A 120 -0.11 12.98 15.45
C THR A 120 0.46 11.77 16.21
N ARG A 121 -0.34 11.21 17.12
CA ARG A 121 -0.06 9.91 17.76
C ARG A 121 -1.02 8.82 17.28
N GLU A 122 -1.69 9.06 16.15
CA GLU A 122 -2.69 8.16 15.60
C GLU A 122 -2.10 7.34 14.45
N VAL A 123 -2.45 6.06 14.40
CA VAL A 123 -2.19 5.19 13.22
C VAL A 123 -3.26 5.42 12.15
N ARG A 124 -4.41 5.97 12.58
CA ARG A 124 -5.60 6.15 11.76
C ARG A 124 -5.56 7.51 11.08
N PHE A 125 -5.53 7.50 9.76
CA PHE A 125 -5.89 8.67 8.97
C PHE A 125 -7.41 8.65 8.73
N LEU A 126 -8.15 9.56 9.37
CA LEU A 126 -9.60 9.69 9.18
C LEU A 126 -9.89 10.44 7.89
N ILE A 127 -10.76 9.88 7.04
CA ILE A 127 -11.19 10.54 5.82
C ILE A 127 -12.18 11.67 6.16
N PRO A 128 -11.91 12.93 5.76
CA PRO A 128 -12.84 14.03 6.01
C PRO A 128 -14.20 13.81 5.36
N THR A 129 -15.27 14.12 6.09
CA THR A 129 -16.66 13.83 5.69
C THR A 129 -17.12 14.57 4.43
N GLU A 130 -16.55 15.75 4.19
CA GLU A 130 -16.82 16.65 3.07
C GLU A 130 -16.09 16.26 1.78
N THR A 131 -15.30 15.18 1.81
CA THR A 131 -14.52 14.74 0.65
C THR A 131 -15.41 14.21 -0.48
N LYS A 132 -15.02 14.49 -1.73
CA LYS A 132 -15.72 14.02 -2.93
C LYS A 132 -15.76 12.48 -3.04
N LYS A 133 -16.68 11.97 -3.87
CA LYS A 133 -16.86 10.54 -4.17
C LYS A 133 -15.65 9.91 -4.89
N LYS A 134 -14.90 10.68 -5.68
CA LYS A 134 -13.58 10.31 -6.19
C LYS A 134 -12.57 11.32 -5.65
N ALA A 135 -11.48 10.84 -5.05
CA ALA A 135 -10.52 11.73 -4.40
C ALA A 135 -9.12 11.11 -4.34
N ILE A 136 -8.12 11.99 -4.33
CA ILE A 136 -6.73 11.63 -4.03
C ILE A 136 -6.40 12.21 -2.64
N PHE A 137 -6.03 11.34 -1.72
CA PHE A 137 -5.59 11.69 -0.38
C PHE A 137 -4.07 11.71 -0.34
N ARG A 138 -3.51 12.79 0.21
CA ARG A 138 -2.09 12.95 0.47
C ARG A 138 -1.87 13.24 1.93
N TYR A 139 -1.08 12.42 2.58
CA TYR A 139 -0.71 12.58 3.98
C TYR A 139 0.68 11.99 4.20
N LYS A 140 1.25 12.21 5.38
CA LYS A 140 2.57 11.68 5.73
C LYS A 140 2.45 10.69 6.87
N VAL A 141 3.25 9.64 6.82
CA VAL A 141 3.44 8.72 7.94
C VAL A 141 4.91 8.66 8.32
N ARG A 142 5.20 8.30 9.57
CA ARG A 142 6.57 8.20 10.07
C ARG A 142 7.03 6.75 10.09
N LEU A 143 8.15 6.46 9.42
CA LEU A 143 8.80 5.16 9.51
C LEU A 143 9.40 4.95 10.91
N PRO A 144 9.45 3.71 11.44
CA PRO A 144 10.04 3.46 12.74
C PRO A 144 11.52 3.85 12.76
N PRO A 145 11.99 4.51 13.83
CA PRO A 145 13.42 4.75 13.99
C PRO A 145 14.13 3.39 14.18
N TYR A 146 15.35 3.28 13.68
CA TYR A 146 16.22 2.09 13.83
C TYR A 146 15.74 0.81 13.13
N VAL A 147 14.72 0.88 12.28
CA VAL A 147 14.31 -0.24 11.43
C VAL A 147 14.91 -0.06 10.03
N THR A 148 15.59 -1.11 9.55
CA THR A 148 16.13 -1.20 8.19
C THR A 148 15.73 -2.52 7.56
N CYS A 149 15.62 -2.54 6.24
CA CYS A 149 15.28 -3.73 5.48
C CYS A 149 15.69 -3.61 4.01
N SER A 150 16.20 -4.71 3.45
CA SER A 150 16.46 -4.81 2.00
C SER A 150 15.17 -4.86 1.20
N GLN A 151 14.14 -5.49 1.77
CA GLN A 151 12.76 -5.52 1.31
C GLN A 151 11.89 -5.43 2.56
N CYS A 152 11.10 -4.38 2.67
CA CYS A 152 10.00 -4.27 3.61
C CYS A 152 8.71 -4.38 2.82
N VAL A 153 7.70 -4.95 3.44
CA VAL A 153 6.33 -4.82 2.95
C VAL A 153 5.66 -3.72 3.76
N LEU A 154 5.04 -2.78 3.07
CA LEU A 154 4.12 -1.82 3.66
C LEU A 154 2.70 -2.29 3.37
N GLN A 155 1.89 -2.46 4.40
CA GLN A 155 0.48 -2.83 4.28
C GLN A 155 -0.38 -1.59 4.53
N TRP A 156 -1.12 -1.16 3.52
CA TRP A 156 -2.18 -0.17 3.64
C TRP A 156 -3.52 -0.88 3.77
N THR A 157 -4.32 -0.52 4.76
CA THR A 157 -5.69 -1.01 4.91
C THR A 157 -6.66 0.16 4.98
N TYR A 158 -7.73 0.08 4.21
CA TYR A 158 -8.86 0.99 4.23
C TYR A 158 -10.08 0.26 4.80
N TYR A 159 -10.58 0.79 5.92
CA TYR A 159 -11.85 0.38 6.50
C TYR A 159 -12.90 1.40 6.11
N THR A 160 -13.89 0.99 5.32
CA THR A 160 -14.98 1.88 4.88
C THR A 160 -15.85 2.32 6.05
N GLY A 161 -16.49 3.49 5.92
CA GLY A 161 -17.30 4.11 6.96
C GLY A 161 -18.78 4.25 6.61
N ASN A 162 -19.24 3.65 5.52
CA ASN A 162 -20.59 3.80 4.99
C ASN A 162 -21.54 2.64 5.37
N MET A 163 -21.08 1.66 6.13
CA MET A 163 -21.89 0.53 6.59
C MET A 163 -22.66 0.89 7.86
N TRP A 164 -23.90 0.40 8.01
CA TRP A 164 -24.65 0.47 9.26
C TRP A 164 -24.34 -0.75 10.12
N GLY A 165 -24.12 -0.55 11.41
CA GLY A 165 -23.89 -1.68 12.32
C GLY A 165 -23.85 -1.29 13.79
N VAL A 166 -23.64 -2.30 14.63
CA VAL A 166 -23.55 -2.17 16.08
C VAL A 166 -22.18 -1.63 16.48
N CYS A 167 -22.17 -0.52 17.21
CA CYS A 167 -21.00 0.12 17.79
C CYS A 167 -20.56 -0.60 19.08
N ALA A 168 -19.35 -0.31 19.57
CA ALA A 168 -18.79 -0.97 20.76
C ALA A 168 -19.61 -0.76 22.05
N ASN A 169 -20.38 0.32 22.13
CA ASN A 169 -21.29 0.64 23.24
C ASN A 169 -22.69 0.02 23.07
N GLY A 170 -22.92 -0.82 22.04
CA GLY A 170 -24.19 -1.46 21.76
C GLY A 170 -25.21 -0.61 20.99
N THR A 171 -24.92 0.67 20.71
CA THR A 171 -25.78 1.50 19.84
C THR A 171 -25.57 1.14 18.37
N GLU A 172 -26.51 1.51 17.51
CA GLU A 172 -26.34 1.36 16.05
C GLU A 172 -26.12 2.70 15.37
N ALA A 173 -25.16 2.75 14.44
CA ALA A 173 -24.88 3.93 13.64
C ALA A 173 -24.17 3.58 12.32
N VAL A 174 -24.17 4.53 11.40
CA VAL A 174 -23.32 4.49 10.20
C VAL A 174 -21.86 4.58 10.62
N GLY A 175 -21.01 3.74 10.01
CA GLY A 175 -19.58 3.63 10.32
C GLY A 175 -19.25 2.65 11.45
N CYS A 176 -20.27 2.03 12.06
CA CYS A 176 -20.11 0.98 13.06
C CYS A 176 -20.26 -0.43 12.47
N GLY A 177 -19.91 -1.44 13.25
CA GLY A 177 -19.97 -2.84 12.85
C GLY A 177 -18.84 -3.26 11.91
N ARG A 178 -19.17 -4.13 10.95
CA ARG A 178 -18.24 -4.75 10.02
C ARG A 178 -18.05 -3.82 8.80
N PRO A 179 -16.85 -3.28 8.54
CA PRO A 179 -16.60 -2.46 7.36
C PRO A 179 -16.30 -3.34 6.13
N GLU A 180 -16.58 -2.85 4.93
CA GLU A 180 -15.85 -3.36 3.76
C GLU A 180 -14.37 -2.97 3.91
N THR A 181 -13.48 -3.89 3.58
CA THR A 181 -12.05 -3.72 3.81
C THR A 181 -11.30 -3.79 2.49
N PHE A 182 -10.50 -2.77 2.20
CA PHE A 182 -9.52 -2.81 1.12
C PHE A 182 -8.13 -2.90 1.70
N ARG A 183 -7.24 -3.69 1.08
CA ARG A 183 -5.88 -3.86 1.59
C ARG A 183 -4.89 -4.00 0.45
N ASN A 184 -3.75 -3.34 0.58
CA ASN A 184 -2.73 -3.33 -0.45
C ASN A 184 -1.35 -3.48 0.18
N CYS A 185 -0.43 -4.13 -0.53
CA CYS A 185 0.96 -4.25 -0.13
C CYS A 185 1.87 -3.52 -1.12
N ALA A 186 2.86 -2.78 -0.60
CA ALA A 186 3.92 -2.16 -1.38
C ALA A 186 5.29 -2.64 -0.89
N ASP A 187 6.18 -3.00 -1.81
CA ASP A 187 7.53 -3.41 -1.48
C ASP A 187 8.46 -2.19 -1.48
N ILE A 188 9.11 -1.90 -0.35
CA ILE A 188 10.01 -0.75 -0.18
C ILE A 188 11.34 -1.20 0.43
N SER A 189 12.39 -0.37 0.37
CA SER A 189 13.62 -0.62 1.13
C SER A 189 13.89 0.52 2.09
N ILE A 190 14.33 0.20 3.30
CA ILE A 190 14.69 1.19 4.31
C ILE A 190 16.16 1.03 4.66
N VAL A 191 16.93 2.08 4.42
CA VAL A 191 18.38 2.11 4.64
C VAL A 191 18.73 3.05 5.80
N THR A 192 19.95 2.93 6.31
CA THR A 192 20.53 3.99 7.13
C THR A 192 20.72 5.25 6.29
N SER A 193 20.61 6.44 6.89
CA SER A 193 20.77 7.74 6.22
C SER A 193 22.13 7.94 5.53
N THR A 194 23.08 7.02 5.73
CA THR A 194 24.41 6.99 5.13
C THR A 194 24.44 6.44 3.69
N ALA A 195 23.36 5.85 3.18
CA ALA A 195 23.32 5.30 1.83
C ALA A 195 22.60 6.23 0.84
N GLY A 196 23.36 7.13 0.19
CA GLY A 196 22.93 7.92 -0.96
C GLY A 196 22.74 7.08 -2.23
N LEU A 197 21.98 5.99 -2.16
CA LEU A 197 21.74 5.11 -3.30
C LEU A 197 20.54 5.60 -4.12
N PRO A 198 20.72 5.95 -5.41
CA PRO A 198 19.59 6.18 -6.30
C PRO A 198 18.75 4.90 -6.47
N PRO A 199 17.45 4.99 -6.80
CA PRO A 199 16.59 3.82 -7.01
C PRO A 199 17.15 2.86 -8.09
N PHE A 200 17.06 1.53 -7.88
CA PHE A 200 17.70 0.48 -8.73
C PHE A 200 17.07 0.38 -10.13
N PHE A 201 16.04 1.17 -10.44
CA PHE A 201 15.43 1.20 -11.79
C PHE A 201 16.16 2.14 -12.75
N ILE A 202 17.16 2.91 -12.29
CA ILE A 202 17.94 3.76 -13.19
C ILE A 202 18.73 2.91 -14.22
N ASP A 203 19.06 1.65 -13.89
CA ASP A 203 19.85 0.77 -14.77
C ASP A 203 19.05 -0.41 -15.37
N VAL A 204 17.75 -0.54 -15.05
CA VAL A 204 16.88 -1.57 -15.68
C VAL A 204 16.03 -0.90 -16.74
N LEU A 205 16.48 -0.99 -18.00
CA LEU A 205 15.72 -0.52 -19.16
C LEU A 205 14.48 -1.41 -19.34
N ASN A 206 13.32 -0.87 -18.99
CA ASN A 206 12.02 -1.42 -19.36
C ASN A 206 11.71 -0.95 -20.79
N PRO A 207 11.67 -1.86 -21.80
CA PRO A 207 11.43 -1.48 -23.18
C PRO A 207 10.04 -0.88 -23.44
N PHE A 208 9.13 -0.95 -22.47
CA PHE A 208 7.76 -0.42 -22.56
C PHE A 208 7.57 0.91 -21.83
N ALA A 209 8.62 1.47 -21.22
CA ALA A 209 8.56 2.72 -20.48
C ALA A 209 9.12 3.90 -21.30
N LEU A 210 8.50 5.07 -21.17
CA LEU A 210 9.10 6.33 -21.62
C LEU A 210 10.06 6.85 -20.55
N TYR A 211 11.16 7.45 -20.98
CA TYR A 211 12.20 7.99 -20.11
C TYR A 211 12.50 9.45 -20.48
N PHE A 212 12.88 10.23 -19.48
CA PHE A 212 13.44 11.56 -19.68
C PHE A 212 14.86 11.61 -19.10
N ARG A 213 15.70 12.44 -19.70
CA ARG A 213 17.11 12.63 -19.33
C ARG A 213 17.31 14.09 -18.94
N ASP A 214 17.94 14.33 -17.79
CA ASP A 214 18.35 15.69 -17.42
C ASP A 214 19.45 16.15 -18.38
N ALA A 215 19.26 17.31 -19.03
CA ALA A 215 20.22 17.87 -19.96
C ALA A 215 21.56 18.24 -19.29
N ARG A 216 21.55 18.53 -17.97
CA ARG A 216 22.75 18.90 -17.20
C ARG A 216 23.46 17.69 -16.62
N VAL A 217 22.79 16.55 -16.51
CA VAL A 217 23.36 15.31 -15.96
C VAL A 217 22.97 14.14 -16.87
N PRO A 218 23.68 13.92 -18.01
CA PRO A 218 23.29 12.94 -19.02
C PRO A 218 23.25 11.48 -18.52
N SER A 219 23.95 11.17 -17.43
CA SER A 219 23.92 9.86 -16.77
C SER A 219 22.65 9.62 -15.96
N LYS A 220 21.84 10.66 -15.70
CA LYS A 220 20.60 10.57 -14.92
C LYS A 220 19.41 10.42 -15.85
N ILE A 221 19.07 9.16 -16.15
CA ILE A 221 17.87 8.78 -16.88
C ILE A 221 16.78 8.42 -15.86
N SER A 222 15.60 9.01 -16.01
CA SER A 222 14.47 8.79 -15.10
C SER A 222 13.25 8.39 -15.92
N GLN A 223 12.48 7.44 -15.41
CA GLN A 223 11.24 7.03 -16.07
C GLN A 223 10.21 8.15 -16.02
N LEU A 224 9.59 8.43 -17.17
CA LEU A 224 8.49 9.38 -17.28
C LEU A 224 7.23 8.75 -16.68
N VAL A 225 6.77 9.30 -15.57
CA VAL A 225 5.48 8.94 -14.96
C VAL A 225 4.46 9.99 -15.37
N ILE A 226 3.57 9.64 -16.30
CA ILE A 226 2.46 10.52 -16.68
C ILE A 226 1.35 10.31 -15.65
N ARG A 227 1.12 11.33 -14.82
CA ARG A 227 -0.03 11.37 -13.90
C ARG A 227 -1.16 12.15 -14.56
N TYR A 228 -2.34 11.55 -14.67
CA TYR A 228 -3.54 12.30 -15.06
C TYR A 228 -3.97 13.14 -13.85
N ILE A 229 -4.04 14.46 -14.05
CA ILE A 229 -4.48 15.45 -13.05
C ILE A 229 -6.01 15.52 -13.09
#